data_AF-A0A816EPS3-F1
#
_entry.id   AF-A0A816EPS3-F1
#
_cell.length_a   1.000
_cell.length_b   1.000
_cell.length_c   1.000
_cell.angle_alpha   90.00
_cell.angle_beta   90.00
_cell.angle_gamma   90.00
#
_symmetry.space_group_name_H-M   'P 1'
#
loop_
_entity.id
_entity.type
_entity.pdbx_description
1 polymer ?
#
loop_
_entity_poly.entity_id
_entity_poly.type
_entity_poly.pdbx_seq_one_letter_code
_entity_poly.pdbx_strand_id
1 'polypeptide(L)'
;SDPLFFWYTGGPLCSSMAALLDEHGPFRIYADNKTVLINPYSWNRLANVVYTDSYIGGGFSYSTNPTKENFNQTDTQLIKDCYAAIKQFFLRFPQFRSNNFYLSGESYAGHIVPALSKMIVEKHETINSKFKGFILGNPLIDQASTGYIGDLSTLRGNALIDDSTWKMILKYCIDPYNANPYDPELNPTGFQPWKSKKCAEYSTKANKIAFPEDYDVKEDISGNERRVLTIERFYCTSVLGLNI
;
A
#
# COMPACT_ATOMS: atom_id res chain seq x y z
N SER A 1 20.69 -11.54 -17.76
CA SER A 1 19.41 -12.28 -17.75
C SER A 1 18.67 -11.87 -16.51
N ASP A 2 18.19 -10.64 -16.54
CA ASP A 2 17.87 -9.89 -15.34
C ASP A 2 16.55 -10.39 -14.75
N PRO A 3 16.35 -10.36 -13.42
CA PRO A 3 15.11 -10.82 -12.81
C PRO A 3 13.90 -10.03 -13.32
N LEU A 4 12.73 -10.66 -13.25
CA LEU A 4 11.44 -10.05 -13.55
C LEU A 4 10.72 -9.73 -12.26
N PHE A 5 10.30 -8.48 -12.09
CA PHE A 5 9.49 -7.99 -10.99
C PHE A 5 8.15 -7.52 -11.50
N PHE A 6 7.07 -7.91 -10.82
CA PHE A 6 5.79 -7.22 -10.93
C PHE A 6 5.63 -6.29 -9.74
N TRP A 7 5.34 -5.03 -9.99
CA TRP A 7 5.10 -4.01 -8.98
C TRP A 7 3.61 -3.70 -8.84
N TYR A 8 3.14 -3.63 -7.58
CA TYR A 8 1.78 -3.27 -7.19
C TYR A 8 1.82 -2.13 -6.17
N THR A 9 1.22 -1.00 -6.52
CA THR A 9 1.00 0.12 -5.58
C THR A 9 -0.27 -0.12 -4.77
N GLY A 10 -0.26 0.27 -3.49
CA GLY A 10 -1.36 0.10 -2.55
C GLY A 10 -2.51 1.11 -2.74
N GLY A 11 -2.91 1.78 -1.67
CA GLY A 11 -4.09 2.66 -1.66
C GLY A 11 -5.19 2.15 -0.72
N PRO A 12 -6.20 1.38 -1.15
CA PRO A 12 -6.44 0.76 -2.47
C PRO A 12 -6.76 1.76 -3.60
N LEU A 13 -6.79 1.28 -4.85
CA LEU A 13 -7.07 2.05 -6.10
C LEU A 13 -5.95 2.98 -6.62
N CYS A 14 -4.77 3.04 -5.99
CA CYS A 14 -3.66 3.78 -6.57
C CYS A 14 -3.18 3.15 -7.89
N SER A 15 -2.74 4.00 -8.81
CA SER A 15 -2.04 3.54 -10.00
C SER A 15 -0.59 3.20 -9.68
N SER A 16 -0.10 2.09 -10.24
CA SER A 16 1.33 1.76 -10.22
C SER A 16 2.18 2.65 -11.13
N MET A 17 1.56 3.57 -11.86
CA MET A 17 2.29 4.64 -12.53
C MET A 17 2.93 5.62 -11.55
N ALA A 18 2.41 5.76 -10.33
CA ALA A 18 3.07 6.52 -9.28
C ALA A 18 4.49 5.97 -9.06
N ALA A 19 4.63 4.66 -8.88
CA ALA A 19 5.97 4.07 -8.74
C ALA A 19 6.85 4.20 -9.98
N LEU A 20 6.24 4.13 -11.18
CA LEU A 20 6.95 4.27 -12.45
C LEU A 20 7.53 5.68 -12.65
N LEU A 21 6.84 6.72 -12.20
CA LEU A 21 7.18 8.12 -12.48
C LEU A 21 7.78 8.83 -11.25
N ASP A 22 7.34 8.46 -10.06
CA ASP A 22 7.58 9.17 -8.80
C ASP A 22 8.28 8.32 -7.73
N GLU A 23 8.60 7.04 -7.98
CA GLU A 23 9.42 6.24 -7.04
C GLU A 23 10.68 5.63 -7.65
N HIS A 24 10.57 4.57 -8.46
CA HIS A 24 11.75 3.77 -8.86
C HIS A 24 11.78 3.37 -10.34
N GLY A 25 10.88 3.92 -11.15
CA GLY A 25 10.94 3.77 -12.60
C GLY A 25 12.05 4.61 -13.26
N PRO A 26 12.29 4.39 -14.56
CA PRO A 26 13.42 4.95 -15.30
C PRO A 26 13.37 6.46 -15.48
N PHE A 27 12.21 7.08 -15.26
CA PHE A 27 11.97 8.47 -15.52
C PHE A 27 11.32 9.17 -14.34
N ARG A 28 11.53 10.48 -14.24
CA ARG A 28 10.87 11.40 -13.31
C ARG A 28 10.14 12.48 -14.09
N ILE A 29 8.96 12.86 -13.64
CA ILE A 29 8.29 14.05 -14.14
C ILE A 29 8.79 15.25 -13.33
N TYR A 30 9.35 16.25 -14.00
CA TYR A 30 9.79 17.47 -13.34
C TYR A 30 8.59 18.32 -12.89
N ALA A 31 8.83 19.25 -11.96
CA ALA A 31 7.77 20.07 -11.36
C ALA A 31 6.98 20.93 -12.37
N ASP A 32 7.49 21.13 -13.58
CA ASP A 32 6.79 21.81 -14.68
C ASP A 32 5.72 20.95 -15.39
N ASN A 33 5.57 19.68 -14.99
CA ASN A 33 4.69 18.67 -15.58
C ASN A 33 4.90 18.44 -17.09
N LYS A 34 6.06 18.81 -17.62
CA LYS A 34 6.39 18.73 -19.06
C LYS A 34 7.74 18.08 -19.33
N THR A 35 8.69 18.26 -18.43
CA THR A 35 10.05 17.76 -18.58
C THR A 35 10.17 16.37 -17.96
N VAL A 36 10.76 15.44 -18.72
CA VAL A 36 11.03 14.06 -18.28
C VAL A 36 12.53 13.92 -18.02
N LEU A 37 12.90 13.56 -16.80
CA LEU A 37 14.28 13.37 -16.38
C LEU A 37 14.60 11.88 -16.25
N ILE A 38 15.84 11.47 -16.53
CA ILE A 38 16.28 10.10 -16.28
C ILE A 38 16.50 9.91 -14.78
N ASN A 39 15.97 8.81 -14.23
CA ASN A 39 16.23 8.39 -12.86
C ASN A 39 17.51 7.50 -12.82
N PRO A 40 18.63 7.99 -12.28
CA PRO A 40 19.85 7.19 -12.18
C PRO A 40 19.71 6.01 -11.21
N TYR A 41 18.69 6.00 -10.34
CA TYR A 41 18.47 4.94 -9.34
C TYR A 41 17.34 3.98 -9.71
N SER A 42 16.94 3.95 -10.98
CA SER A 42 15.83 3.08 -11.38
C SER A 42 16.15 1.60 -11.21
N TRP A 43 15.15 0.86 -10.73
CA TRP A 43 15.21 -0.60 -10.63
C TRP A 43 15.42 -1.26 -11.99
N ASN A 44 15.01 -0.62 -13.09
CA ASN A 44 15.15 -1.20 -14.43
C ASN A 44 16.61 -1.29 -14.90
N ARG A 45 17.57 -0.71 -14.16
CA ARG A 45 19.00 -0.88 -14.41
C ARG A 45 19.50 -2.30 -14.12
N LEU A 46 18.79 -3.05 -13.28
CA LEU A 46 19.17 -4.38 -12.80
C LEU A 46 18.03 -5.41 -12.89
N ALA A 47 16.86 -5.02 -13.40
CA ALA A 47 15.67 -5.85 -13.45
C ALA A 47 14.76 -5.47 -14.63
N ASN A 48 13.91 -6.41 -15.04
CA ASN A 48 12.72 -6.13 -15.83
C ASN A 48 11.58 -5.85 -14.86
N VAL A 49 10.95 -4.68 -14.92
CA VAL A 49 9.90 -4.28 -13.97
C VAL A 49 8.59 -4.03 -14.72
N VAL A 50 7.53 -4.72 -14.29
CA VAL A 50 6.16 -4.59 -14.82
C VAL A 50 5.31 -3.88 -13.78
N TYR A 51 4.94 -2.63 -14.05
CA TYR A 51 4.07 -1.82 -13.20
C TYR A 51 2.61 -2.14 -13.52
N THR A 52 1.84 -2.59 -12.53
CA THR A 52 0.50 -3.14 -12.76
C THR A 52 -0.56 -2.31 -12.05
N ASP A 53 -1.45 -1.69 -12.82
CA ASP A 53 -2.71 -1.14 -12.31
C ASP A 53 -3.66 -2.31 -12.06
N SER A 54 -3.84 -2.68 -10.78
CA SER A 54 -4.47 -3.95 -10.41
C SER A 54 -5.99 -3.88 -10.24
N TYR A 55 -6.53 -2.74 -9.82
CA TYR A 55 -7.96 -2.54 -9.62
C TYR A 55 -8.66 -1.99 -10.86
N ILE A 56 -9.89 -2.40 -11.10
CA ILE A 56 -10.78 -1.77 -12.08
C ILE A 56 -11.12 -0.36 -11.58
N GLY A 57 -10.82 0.66 -12.38
CA GLY A 57 -10.94 2.07 -11.99
C GLY A 57 -9.71 2.62 -11.27
N GLY A 58 -8.70 1.81 -10.98
CA GLY A 58 -7.39 2.27 -10.52
C GLY A 58 -6.49 2.58 -11.72
N GLY A 59 -6.01 3.81 -11.81
CA GLY A 59 -5.18 4.26 -12.94
C GLY A 59 -5.88 4.09 -14.29
N PHE A 60 -5.29 3.31 -15.19
CA PHE A 60 -5.84 3.05 -16.52
C PHE A 60 -6.59 1.71 -16.68
N SER A 61 -6.68 0.91 -15.63
CA SER A 61 -7.41 -0.36 -15.67
C SER A 61 -8.92 -0.14 -15.71
N TYR A 62 -9.63 -0.79 -16.64
CA TYR A 62 -11.06 -0.58 -16.88
C TYR A 62 -11.80 -1.89 -17.22
N SER A 63 -13.13 -1.85 -17.11
CA SER A 63 -14.02 -2.93 -17.58
C SER A 63 -14.75 -2.47 -18.84
N THR A 64 -14.83 -3.34 -19.86
CA THR A 64 -15.64 -3.09 -21.06
C THR A 64 -17.14 -3.22 -20.79
N ASN A 65 -17.52 -3.89 -19.70
CA ASN A 65 -18.89 -4.04 -19.24
C ASN A 65 -18.97 -3.53 -17.79
N PRO A 66 -18.97 -2.20 -17.58
CA PRO A 66 -18.91 -1.62 -16.24
C PRO A 66 -20.21 -1.89 -15.48
N THR A 67 -20.11 -2.59 -14.36
CA THR A 67 -21.19 -2.72 -13.37
C THR A 67 -20.70 -2.23 -12.01
N LYS A 68 -21.63 -1.89 -11.10
CA LYS A 68 -21.26 -1.52 -9.72
C LYS A 68 -20.41 -2.60 -9.03
N GLU A 69 -20.66 -3.87 -9.35
CA GLU A 69 -19.91 -5.00 -8.79
C GLU A 69 -18.46 -5.02 -9.27
N ASN A 70 -18.19 -4.65 -10.54
CA ASN A 70 -16.84 -4.56 -11.07
C ASN A 70 -15.97 -3.51 -10.37
N PHE A 71 -16.57 -2.46 -9.79
CA PHE A 71 -15.86 -1.41 -9.05
C PHE A 71 -15.82 -1.68 -7.53
N ASN A 72 -16.53 -2.70 -7.04
CA ASN A 72 -16.53 -3.11 -5.64
C ASN A 72 -15.78 -4.44 -5.47
N GLN A 73 -14.54 -4.49 -5.98
CA GLN A 73 -13.72 -5.70 -5.97
C GLN A 73 -13.30 -6.06 -4.54
N THR A 74 -13.54 -7.32 -4.16
CA THR A 74 -12.94 -7.89 -2.95
C THR A 74 -11.47 -8.23 -3.18
N ASP A 75 -10.65 -8.27 -2.13
CA ASP A 75 -9.25 -8.69 -2.22
C ASP A 75 -9.11 -10.08 -2.88
N THR A 76 -10.03 -11.01 -2.58
CA THR A 76 -10.05 -12.33 -3.20
C THR A 76 -10.23 -12.26 -4.73
N GLN A 77 -11.11 -11.37 -5.20
CA GLN A 77 -11.33 -11.17 -6.63
C GLN A 77 -10.10 -10.53 -7.27
N LEU A 78 -9.56 -9.48 -6.65
CA LEU A 78 -8.36 -8.79 -7.13
C LEU A 78 -7.15 -9.73 -7.28
N ILE A 79 -6.92 -10.61 -6.30
CA ILE A 79 -5.82 -11.59 -6.35
C ILE A 79 -5.98 -12.52 -7.55
N LYS A 80 -7.22 -12.98 -7.84
CA LYS A 80 -7.50 -13.81 -9.01
C LYS A 80 -7.25 -13.06 -10.32
N ASP A 81 -7.64 -11.78 -10.37
CA ASP A 81 -7.45 -10.94 -11.55
C ASP A 81 -5.95 -10.65 -11.79
N CYS A 82 -5.19 -10.34 -10.73
CA CYS A 82 -3.73 -10.19 -10.79
C CYS A 82 -3.03 -11.46 -11.25
N TYR A 83 -3.45 -12.63 -10.72
CA TYR A 83 -2.93 -13.93 -11.16
C TYR A 83 -3.22 -14.19 -12.64
N ALA A 84 -4.45 -13.88 -13.10
CA ALA A 84 -4.83 -14.00 -14.50
C ALA A 84 -3.97 -13.08 -15.39
N ALA A 85 -3.73 -11.84 -14.97
CA ALA A 85 -2.86 -10.89 -15.68
C ALA A 85 -1.43 -11.41 -15.81
N ILE A 86 -0.83 -11.94 -14.73
CA ILE A 86 0.51 -12.55 -14.77
C ILE A 86 0.55 -13.75 -15.74
N LYS A 87 -0.49 -14.60 -15.72
CA LYS A 87 -0.59 -15.72 -16.66
C LYS A 87 -0.62 -15.22 -18.11
N GLN A 88 -1.42 -14.19 -18.40
CA GLN A 88 -1.49 -13.60 -19.74
C GLN A 88 -0.17 -12.94 -20.14
N PHE A 89 0.53 -12.29 -19.21
CA PHE A 89 1.87 -11.74 -19.46
C PHE A 89 2.84 -12.82 -19.92
N PHE A 90 2.94 -13.96 -19.22
CA PHE A 90 3.85 -15.04 -19.64
C PHE A 90 3.40 -15.79 -20.90
N LEU A 91 2.12 -15.72 -21.28
CA LEU A 91 1.66 -16.19 -22.60
C LEU A 91 2.08 -15.23 -23.70
N ARG A 92 1.99 -13.92 -23.45
CA ARG A 92 2.37 -12.87 -24.40
C ARG A 92 3.89 -12.73 -24.55
N PHE A 93 4.63 -12.90 -23.46
CA PHE A 93 6.08 -12.73 -23.37
C PHE A 93 6.76 -14.00 -22.83
N PRO A 94 6.72 -15.12 -23.59
CA PRO A 94 7.22 -16.42 -23.13
C PRO A 94 8.73 -16.43 -22.83
N GLN A 95 9.51 -15.51 -23.40
CA GLN A 95 10.94 -15.38 -23.13
C GLN A 95 11.26 -15.14 -21.64
N PHE A 96 10.34 -14.50 -20.90
CA PHE A 96 10.55 -14.20 -19.48
C PHE A 96 10.36 -15.41 -18.55
N ARG A 97 9.86 -16.54 -19.04
CA ARG A 97 9.67 -17.76 -18.21
C ARG A 97 10.97 -18.29 -17.62
N SER A 98 12.07 -18.02 -18.31
CA SER A 98 13.41 -18.44 -17.92
C SER A 98 14.05 -17.55 -16.84
N ASN A 99 13.50 -16.35 -16.61
CA ASN A 99 13.99 -15.37 -15.64
C ASN A 99 13.52 -15.72 -14.23
N ASN A 100 14.35 -15.40 -13.23
CA ASN A 100 13.89 -15.40 -11.84
C ASN A 100 12.77 -14.35 -11.70
N PHE A 101 11.64 -14.77 -11.15
CA PHE A 101 10.42 -13.97 -11.07
C PHE A 101 10.09 -13.64 -9.61
N TYR A 102 9.80 -12.39 -9.33
CA TYR A 102 9.45 -11.85 -8.02
C TYR A 102 8.18 -11.01 -8.09
N LEU A 103 7.44 -10.98 -6.99
CA LEU A 103 6.39 -9.99 -6.78
C LEU A 103 6.93 -8.87 -5.88
N SER A 104 6.42 -7.66 -6.08
CA SER A 104 6.79 -6.50 -5.27
C SER A 104 5.62 -5.57 -5.11
N GLY A 105 5.58 -4.82 -4.02
CA GLY A 105 4.57 -3.79 -3.86
C GLY A 105 4.68 -3.05 -2.55
N GLU A 106 3.78 -2.11 -2.37
CA GLU A 106 3.83 -1.16 -1.26
C GLU A 106 2.46 -0.92 -0.62
N SER A 107 2.45 -0.50 0.65
CA SER A 107 1.25 -0.07 1.36
C SER A 107 0.21 -1.21 1.39
N TYR A 108 -1.02 -0.99 0.91
CA TYR A 108 -2.08 -2.01 0.87
C TYR A 108 -1.72 -3.24 0.02
N ALA A 109 -0.70 -3.16 -0.85
CA ALA A 109 -0.16 -4.34 -1.53
C ALA A 109 0.42 -5.38 -0.55
N GLY A 110 0.66 -5.01 0.72
CA GLY A 110 0.98 -5.94 1.81
C GLY A 110 -0.08 -7.02 2.04
N HIS A 111 -1.35 -6.78 1.70
CA HIS A 111 -2.40 -7.81 1.70
C HIS A 111 -2.39 -8.64 0.41
N ILE A 112 -2.16 -7.98 -0.73
CA ILE A 112 -2.34 -8.57 -2.06
C ILE A 112 -1.15 -9.44 -2.48
N VAL A 113 0.07 -8.93 -2.34
CA VAL A 113 1.29 -9.58 -2.83
C VAL A 113 1.58 -10.92 -2.12
N PRO A 114 1.46 -11.06 -0.78
CA PRO A 114 1.63 -12.36 -0.14
C PRO A 114 0.57 -13.39 -0.56
N ALA A 115 -0.69 -12.98 -0.66
CA ALA A 115 -1.78 -13.87 -1.06
C ALA A 115 -1.66 -14.29 -2.54
N LEU A 116 -1.24 -13.37 -3.42
CA LEU A 116 -0.92 -13.66 -4.81
C LEU A 116 0.30 -14.59 -4.92
N SER A 117 1.34 -14.38 -4.11
CA SER A 117 2.52 -15.26 -4.04
C SER A 117 2.12 -16.69 -3.67
N LYS A 118 1.25 -16.85 -2.68
CA LYS A 118 0.68 -18.16 -2.31
C LYS A 118 -0.03 -18.80 -3.50
N MET A 119 -0.89 -18.07 -4.21
CA MET A 119 -1.59 -18.58 -5.38
C MET A 119 -0.63 -19.00 -6.52
N ILE A 120 0.46 -18.25 -6.74
CA ILE A 120 1.50 -18.60 -7.74
C ILE A 120 2.20 -19.91 -7.37
N VAL A 121 2.55 -20.09 -6.10
CA VAL A 121 3.18 -21.34 -5.61
C VAL A 121 2.22 -22.52 -5.75
N GLU A 122 0.97 -22.36 -5.32
CA GLU A 122 -0.05 -23.41 -5.41
C GLU A 122 -0.39 -23.79 -6.87
N LYS A 123 -0.27 -22.85 -7.80
CA LYS A 123 -0.56 -23.05 -9.23
C LYS A 123 0.70 -23.03 -10.10
N HIS A 124 1.85 -23.40 -9.54
CA HIS A 124 3.14 -23.34 -10.20
C HIS A 124 3.15 -24.03 -11.57
N GLU A 125 2.51 -25.19 -11.70
CA GLU A 125 2.44 -25.94 -12.98
C GLU A 125 1.70 -25.19 -14.09
N THR A 126 0.71 -24.35 -13.74
CA THR A 126 -0.07 -23.58 -14.71
C THR A 126 0.72 -22.37 -15.22
N ILE A 127 1.44 -21.69 -14.33
CA ILE A 127 2.23 -20.53 -14.72
C ILE A 127 3.58 -20.97 -15.28
N ASN A 128 4.19 -22.07 -14.86
CA ASN A 128 5.53 -22.50 -15.25
C ASN A 128 6.53 -21.32 -15.31
N SER A 129 6.75 -20.70 -14.15
CA SER A 129 7.68 -19.58 -13.96
C SER A 129 8.69 -19.91 -12.86
N LYS A 130 9.87 -19.30 -12.89
CA LYS A 130 10.85 -19.43 -11.81
C LYS A 130 10.56 -18.44 -10.68
N PHE A 131 9.39 -18.56 -10.04
CA PHE A 131 9.05 -17.72 -8.90
C PHE A 131 10.03 -17.92 -7.74
N LYS A 132 10.52 -16.83 -7.14
CA LYS A 132 11.57 -16.84 -6.10
C LYS A 132 11.16 -16.18 -4.79
N GLY A 133 10.14 -15.33 -4.79
CA GLY A 133 9.67 -14.66 -3.58
C GLY A 133 9.06 -13.30 -3.86
N PHE A 134 8.89 -12.51 -2.81
CA PHE A 134 8.35 -11.17 -2.90
C PHE A 134 9.07 -10.16 -2.00
N ILE A 135 8.92 -8.87 -2.31
CA ILE A 135 9.45 -7.75 -1.54
C ILE A 135 8.31 -6.78 -1.25
N LEU A 136 8.28 -6.21 -0.04
CA LEU A 136 7.26 -5.23 0.35
C LEU A 136 7.91 -3.95 0.89
N GLY A 137 7.48 -2.81 0.38
CA GLY A 137 7.76 -1.48 0.95
C GLY A 137 6.60 -1.05 1.86
N ASN A 138 6.92 -0.55 3.06
CA ASN A 138 5.96 -0.02 4.03
C ASN A 138 4.57 -0.71 4.06
N PRO A 139 4.51 -2.06 4.18
CA PRO A 139 3.28 -2.78 3.95
C PRO A 139 2.28 -2.66 5.10
N LEU A 140 1.00 -2.60 4.77
CA LEU A 140 -0.06 -2.99 5.68
C LEU A 140 -0.13 -4.53 5.70
N ILE A 141 0.35 -5.15 6.78
CA ILE A 141 0.33 -6.61 6.96
C ILE A 141 -0.88 -7.04 7.79
N ASP A 142 -1.11 -6.30 8.87
CA ASP A 142 -2.23 -6.48 9.78
C ASP A 142 -2.75 -5.10 10.22
N GLN A 143 -4.08 -4.95 10.18
CA GLN A 143 -4.72 -3.67 10.40
C GLN A 143 -4.61 -3.21 11.85
N ALA A 144 -4.62 -4.12 12.82
CA ALA A 144 -4.51 -3.75 14.23
C ALA A 144 -3.10 -3.35 14.62
N SER A 145 -2.13 -4.21 14.32
CA SER A 145 -0.74 -4.05 14.71
C SER A 145 -0.02 -3.06 13.80
N THR A 146 0.15 -3.36 12.52
CA THR A 146 0.96 -2.53 11.61
C THR A 146 0.23 -1.26 11.17
N GLY A 147 -1.08 -1.32 10.93
CA GLY A 147 -1.83 -0.18 10.37
C GLY A 147 -2.42 0.79 11.37
N TYR A 148 -2.47 0.45 12.66
CA TYR A 148 -3.13 1.31 13.64
C TYR A 148 -2.26 1.54 14.88
N ILE A 149 -1.92 0.48 15.61
CA ILE A 149 -1.03 0.60 16.77
C ILE A 149 0.36 1.06 16.33
N GLY A 150 0.87 0.53 15.23
CA GLY A 150 2.16 0.89 14.64
C GLY A 150 2.23 2.38 14.29
N ASP A 151 1.21 2.90 13.62
CA ASP A 151 1.11 4.32 13.27
C ASP A 151 1.08 5.21 14.52
N LEU A 152 0.20 4.93 15.48
CA LEU A 152 0.11 5.72 16.71
C LEU A 152 1.39 5.64 17.55
N SER A 153 2.02 4.47 17.59
CA SER A 153 3.31 4.27 18.26
C SER A 153 4.43 5.02 17.54
N THR A 154 4.37 5.14 16.22
CA THR A 154 5.31 5.93 15.41
C THR A 154 5.17 7.41 15.72
N LEU A 155 3.94 7.93 15.81
CA LEU A 155 3.70 9.32 16.23
C LEU A 155 4.30 9.58 17.62
N ARG A 156 4.09 8.67 18.57
CA ARG A 156 4.66 8.80 19.92
C ARG A 156 6.19 8.69 19.92
N GLY A 157 6.74 7.68 19.25
CA GLY A 157 8.17 7.39 19.23
C GLY A 157 8.99 8.53 18.64
N ASN A 158 8.37 9.33 17.77
CA ASN A 158 8.97 10.51 17.16
C ASN A 158 8.62 11.84 17.85
N ALA A 159 7.97 11.78 19.01
CA ALA A 159 7.52 12.94 19.78
C ALA A 159 6.59 13.90 18.99
N LEU A 160 5.79 13.36 18.06
CA LEU A 160 4.77 14.10 17.32
C LEU A 160 3.47 14.28 18.10
N ILE A 161 3.31 13.56 19.23
CA ILE A 161 2.15 13.69 20.13
C ILE A 161 2.58 13.76 21.59
N ASP A 162 1.81 14.51 22.37
CA ASP A 162 2.07 14.75 23.80
C ASP A 162 1.73 13.53 24.69
N ASP A 163 2.27 13.52 25.92
CA ASP A 163 2.07 12.47 26.91
C ASP A 163 0.60 12.25 27.29
N SER A 164 -0.21 13.32 27.32
CA SER A 164 -1.63 13.22 27.68
C SER A 164 -2.44 12.53 26.59
N THR A 165 -2.14 12.84 25.32
CA THR A 165 -2.73 12.21 24.15
C THR A 165 -2.31 10.76 24.06
N TRP A 166 -1.03 10.45 24.28
CA TRP A 166 -0.53 9.07 24.30
C TRP A 166 -1.17 8.23 25.42
N LYS A 167 -1.33 8.77 26.63
CA LYS A 167 -2.03 8.08 27.72
C LYS A 167 -3.47 7.68 27.34
N MET A 168 -4.18 8.54 26.60
CA MET A 168 -5.52 8.22 26.13
C MET A 168 -5.52 7.16 25.02
N ILE A 169 -4.53 7.18 24.12
CA ILE A 169 -4.34 6.12 23.11
C ILE A 169 -4.07 4.77 23.78
N LEU A 170 -3.13 4.70 24.73
CA LEU A 170 -2.86 3.47 25.48
C LEU A 170 -4.15 2.91 26.10
N LYS A 171 -4.94 3.79 26.71
CA LYS A 171 -6.18 3.43 27.38
C LYS A 171 -7.30 2.99 26.43
N TYR A 172 -7.51 3.67 25.31
CA TYR A 172 -8.70 3.46 24.48
C TYR A 172 -8.46 2.71 23.18
N CYS A 173 -7.19 2.56 22.74
CA CYS A 173 -6.83 1.92 21.49
C CYS A 173 -5.95 0.68 21.64
N ILE A 174 -5.23 0.52 22.76
CA ILE A 174 -4.30 -0.60 22.95
C ILE A 174 -4.78 -1.55 24.03
N ASP A 175 -5.34 -1.04 25.12
CA ASP A 175 -5.92 -1.86 26.18
C ASP A 175 -7.10 -2.70 25.63
N PRO A 176 -6.99 -4.04 25.62
CA PRO A 176 -8.01 -4.92 25.06
C PRO A 176 -9.39 -4.78 25.71
N TYR A 177 -9.47 -4.36 26.98
CA TYR A 177 -10.75 -4.18 27.67
C TYR A 177 -11.50 -2.93 27.20
N ASN A 178 -10.77 -1.90 26.78
CA ASN A 178 -11.31 -0.58 26.46
C ASN A 178 -11.34 -0.30 24.94
N ALA A 179 -10.52 -1.02 24.17
CA ALA A 179 -10.41 -0.90 22.72
C ALA A 179 -11.27 -1.92 21.96
N ASN A 180 -11.97 -2.83 22.65
CA ASN A 180 -12.94 -3.72 22.03
C ASN A 180 -14.27 -2.97 21.73
N PRO A 181 -14.69 -2.88 20.46
CA PRO A 181 -15.97 -2.26 20.08
C PRO A 181 -17.20 -3.17 20.33
N TYR A 182 -17.02 -4.43 20.73
CA TYR A 182 -18.09 -5.43 20.84
C TYR A 182 -18.35 -5.88 22.28
N ASP A 183 -19.59 -5.65 22.71
CA ASP A 183 -20.32 -6.39 23.74
C ASP A 183 -20.04 -7.91 23.62
N PRO A 184 -19.71 -8.63 24.71
CA PRO A 184 -19.31 -10.04 24.69
C PRO A 184 -20.31 -11.03 24.06
N GLU A 185 -21.53 -10.63 23.69
CA GLU A 185 -22.53 -11.53 23.08
C GLU A 185 -22.56 -11.57 21.52
N LEU A 186 -21.77 -10.77 20.77
CA LEU A 186 -22.05 -10.61 19.31
C LEU A 186 -20.92 -10.76 18.27
N ASN A 187 -19.64 -11.06 18.58
CA ASN A 187 -18.69 -11.39 17.50
C ASN A 187 -17.43 -12.18 17.92
N PRO A 188 -17.12 -13.36 17.34
CA PRO A 188 -15.92 -14.13 17.65
C PRO A 188 -14.63 -13.66 16.93
N THR A 189 -14.64 -12.54 16.19
CA THR A 189 -13.54 -12.16 15.26
C THR A 189 -12.75 -10.91 15.68
N GLY A 190 -11.86 -11.09 16.65
CA GLY A 190 -10.60 -10.31 16.75
C GLY A 190 -10.68 -8.88 17.28
N PHE A 191 -9.55 -8.44 17.86
CA PHE A 191 -9.33 -7.11 18.40
C PHE A 191 -9.31 -6.04 17.27
N GLN A 192 -10.28 -5.11 17.27
CA GLN A 192 -10.45 -4.10 16.22
C GLN A 192 -10.55 -2.66 16.81
N PRO A 193 -9.42 -2.10 17.26
CA PRO A 193 -9.40 -0.84 18.02
C PRO A 193 -9.98 0.36 17.24
N TRP A 194 -9.81 0.39 15.92
CA TRP A 194 -10.30 1.50 15.07
C TRP A 194 -11.82 1.65 15.05
N LYS A 195 -12.58 0.62 15.44
CA LYS A 195 -14.05 0.68 15.55
C LYS A 195 -14.53 1.29 16.87
N SER A 196 -13.66 1.41 17.88
CA SER A 196 -14.00 2.08 19.14
C SER A 196 -14.15 3.58 18.93
N LYS A 197 -15.30 4.15 19.28
CA LYS A 197 -15.56 5.61 19.14
C LYS A 197 -14.52 6.46 19.87
N LYS A 198 -14.14 6.06 21.09
CA LYS A 198 -13.12 6.76 21.87
C LYS A 198 -11.75 6.62 21.24
N CYS A 199 -11.42 5.45 20.71
CA CYS A 199 -10.17 5.26 20.01
C CYS A 199 -10.10 6.15 18.75
N ALA A 200 -11.16 6.15 17.93
CA ALA A 200 -11.25 7.01 16.75
C ALA A 200 -11.09 8.50 17.09
N GLU A 201 -11.69 8.97 18.18
CA GLU A 201 -11.53 10.35 18.69
C GLU A 201 -10.06 10.67 18.99
N TYR A 202 -9.38 9.85 19.80
CA TYR A 202 -8.01 10.13 20.21
C TYR A 202 -6.97 9.90 19.09
N SER A 203 -7.21 8.95 18.20
CA SER A 203 -6.41 8.77 16.99
C SER A 203 -6.56 9.93 16.03
N THR A 204 -7.78 10.49 15.89
CA THR A 204 -8.00 11.72 15.10
C THR A 204 -7.28 12.91 15.73
N LYS A 205 -7.37 13.05 17.06
CA LYS A 205 -6.63 14.10 17.79
C LYS A 205 -5.12 13.97 17.57
N ALA A 206 -4.57 12.76 17.68
CA ALA A 206 -3.16 12.49 17.46
C ALA A 206 -2.71 12.87 16.05
N ASN A 207 -3.47 12.47 15.03
CA ASN A 207 -3.20 12.85 13.65
C ASN A 207 -3.23 14.37 13.44
N LYS A 208 -4.17 15.09 14.04
CA LYS A 208 -4.23 16.56 13.94
C LYS A 208 -3.05 17.27 14.60
N ILE A 209 -2.53 16.73 15.70
CA ILE A 209 -1.33 17.27 16.37
C ILE A 209 -0.09 17.00 15.52
N ALA A 210 0.05 15.77 15.01
CA ALA A 210 1.20 15.36 14.21
C ALA A 210 1.23 16.04 12.83
N PHE A 211 0.06 16.27 12.23
CA PHE A 211 -0.12 16.83 10.89
C PHE A 211 -1.16 17.96 10.93
N PRO A 212 -0.78 19.17 11.38
CA PRO A 212 -1.66 20.33 11.31
C PRO A 212 -2.02 20.68 9.86
N GLU A 213 -3.10 21.44 9.63
CA GLU A 213 -3.64 21.74 8.28
C GLU A 213 -2.64 22.44 7.34
N ASP A 214 -1.61 23.09 7.90
CA ASP A 214 -0.51 23.73 7.15
C ASP A 214 0.69 22.79 6.89
N TYR A 215 0.56 21.48 7.15
CA TYR A 215 1.64 20.51 6.93
C TYR A 215 1.78 20.20 5.43
N ASP A 216 2.64 20.95 4.74
CA ASP A 216 3.03 20.65 3.37
C ASP A 216 4.17 19.62 3.33
N VAL A 217 3.83 18.39 2.96
CA VAL A 217 4.80 17.29 2.76
C VAL A 217 5.83 17.65 1.67
N LYS A 218 5.51 18.57 0.75
CA LYS A 218 6.41 18.95 -0.35
C LYS A 218 7.55 19.86 0.08
N GLU A 219 7.39 20.70 1.10
CA GLU A 219 8.44 21.62 1.53
C GLU A 219 9.60 20.91 2.24
N ASP A 220 9.37 19.75 2.87
CA ASP A 220 10.38 19.06 3.66
C ASP A 220 11.44 18.31 2.82
N ILE A 221 11.15 18.09 1.53
CA ILE A 221 12.12 17.55 0.56
C ILE A 221 13.14 18.64 0.13
N SER A 222 12.85 19.93 0.40
CA SER A 222 13.65 21.07 -0.06
C SER A 222 14.76 21.54 0.91
N GLY A 223 15.02 20.79 1.98
CA GLY A 223 16.26 20.95 2.76
C GLY A 223 16.20 21.91 3.94
N ASN A 224 15.04 22.09 4.58
CA ASN A 224 14.99 22.70 5.91
C ASN A 224 15.09 21.61 7.00
N GLU A 225 16.07 21.72 7.90
CA GLU A 225 16.39 20.76 8.97
C GLU A 225 15.30 20.67 10.09
N ARG A 226 14.03 20.51 9.76
CA ARG A 226 12.99 20.13 10.73
C ARG A 226 12.67 18.66 10.59
N ARG A 227 13.42 17.81 11.32
CA ARG A 227 13.15 16.37 11.58
C ARG A 227 12.31 15.72 10.46
N VAL A 228 12.94 15.46 9.32
CA VAL A 228 12.32 14.78 8.18
C VAL A 228 11.93 13.36 8.60
N LEU A 229 10.72 13.21 9.12
CA LEU A 229 9.98 11.98 9.05
C LEU A 229 9.13 12.10 7.79
N THR A 230 9.65 11.56 6.69
CA THR A 230 8.82 11.27 5.52
C THR A 230 7.82 10.20 5.93
N ILE A 231 6.71 10.61 6.54
CA ILE A 231 5.54 9.77 6.67
C ILE A 231 4.87 9.86 5.30
N GLU A 232 5.15 8.87 4.46
CA GLU A 232 4.54 8.76 3.14
C GLU A 232 3.03 8.69 3.29
N ARG A 233 2.38 9.83 3.09
CA ARG A 233 0.95 9.89 2.85
C ARG A 233 0.74 9.64 1.37
N PHE A 234 0.36 8.43 1.01
CA PHE A 234 -0.09 8.14 -0.35
C PHE A 234 -1.32 8.99 -0.65
N TYR A 235 -1.16 9.96 -1.55
CA TYR A 235 -2.17 10.95 -1.92
C TYR A 235 -3.45 10.36 -2.53
N CYS A 236 -3.48 9.07 -2.91
CA CYS A 236 -4.65 8.48 -3.57
C CYS A 236 -5.94 8.53 -2.73
N THR A 237 -5.86 8.42 -1.40
CA THR A 237 -7.05 8.46 -0.54
C THR A 237 -7.65 9.85 -0.43
N SER A 238 -6.87 10.92 -0.63
CA SER A 238 -7.35 12.30 -0.57
C SER A 238 -8.16 12.75 -1.80
N VAL A 239 -7.98 12.08 -2.95
CA VAL A 239 -8.66 12.44 -4.21
C VAL A 239 -10.04 11.78 -4.34
N LEU A 240 -10.31 10.70 -3.59
CA LEU A 240 -11.55 9.90 -3.76
C LEU A 240 -12.56 10.04 -2.63
N GLY A 241 -12.26 10.73 -1.52
CA GLY A 241 -13.22 10.93 -0.42
C GLY A 241 -13.75 9.63 0.20
N LEU A 242 -13.02 8.52 0.03
CA LEU A 242 -13.39 7.22 0.58
C LEU A 242 -12.89 7.15 2.02
N ASN A 243 -13.83 7.33 2.96
CA ASN A 243 -13.65 6.85 4.33
C ASN A 243 -13.61 5.32 4.27
N ILE A 244 -12.46 4.74 4.58
CA ILE A 244 -12.33 3.29 4.87
C ILE A 244 -13.02 3.00 6.21
#